data_AF-A0A2U1VK90-F1
#
_entry.id   AF-A0A2U1VK90-F1
#
_cell.length_a   1.000
_cell.length_b   1.000
_cell.length_c   1.000
_cell.angle_alpha   90.00
_cell.angle_beta   90.00
_cell.angle_gamma   90.00
#
_symmetry.space_group_name_H-M   'P 1'
#
loop_
_entity.id
_entity.type
_entity.pdbx_description
1 polymer ?
#
loop_
_entity_poly.entity_id
_entity_poly.type
_entity_poly.pdbx_seq_one_letter_code
_entity_poly.pdbx_strand_id
1 'polypeptide(L)' 'MLRNDRRRDQWMLMGPERLLVLDDMALAVVRACVGPEVADVGAGIDRLTVEYDAARAEVAADVLELLTDLRNKGYLVR' A
#
# COMPACT_ATOMS: atom_id res chain seq x y z
N MET A 1 13.39 -10.27 -15.33
CA MET A 1 14.17 -10.92 -16.39
C MET A 1 15.59 -11.14 -15.92
N LEU A 2 16.01 -12.39 -15.76
CA LEU A 2 17.41 -12.72 -15.59
C LEU A 2 18.13 -12.53 -16.93
N ARG A 3 19.17 -11.72 -16.97
CA ARG A 3 19.88 -11.30 -18.18
C ARG A 3 21.37 -11.52 -17.97
N ASN A 4 21.98 -12.32 -18.84
CA ASN A 4 23.43 -12.45 -18.90
C ASN A 4 24.02 -11.31 -19.74
N ASP A 5 24.91 -10.51 -19.15
CA ASP A 5 25.77 -9.57 -19.84
C ASP A 5 27.10 -10.26 -20.19
N ARG A 6 27.24 -10.64 -21.45
CA ARG A 6 28.41 -11.38 -21.95
C ARG A 6 29.69 -10.56 -22.05
N ARG A 7 29.61 -9.23 -22.13
CA ARG A 7 30.82 -8.38 -22.17
C ARG A 7 31.51 -8.30 -20.81
N ARG A 8 30.74 -8.52 -19.75
CA ARG A 8 31.17 -8.45 -18.35
C ARG A 8 31.09 -9.80 -17.64
N ASP A 9 30.70 -10.85 -18.35
CA ASP A 9 30.51 -12.22 -17.87
C ASP A 9 29.66 -12.35 -16.57
N GLN A 10 28.48 -11.73 -16.55
CA GLN A 10 27.64 -11.65 -15.34
C GLN A 10 26.14 -11.81 -15.62
N TRP A 11 25.36 -12.24 -14.61
CA TRP A 11 23.90 -12.41 -14.67
C TRP A 11 23.17 -11.35 -13.83
N MET A 12 22.07 -10.80 -14.32
CA MET A 12 21.32 -9.69 -13.71
C MET A 12 19.83 -10.01 -13.64
N LEU A 13 19.19 -9.86 -12.50
CA LEU A 13 17.74 -10.05 -12.36
C LEU A 13 17.01 -8.70 -12.47
N MET A 14 16.42 -8.40 -13.62
CA MET A 14 15.63 -7.18 -13.84
C MET A 14 14.22 -7.35 -13.26
N GLY A 15 13.88 -6.60 -12.21
CA GLY A 15 12.50 -6.48 -11.74
C GLY A 15 11.69 -5.51 -12.60
N PRO A 16 10.35 -5.55 -12.57
CA PRO A 16 9.53 -4.53 -13.21
C PRO A 16 9.65 -3.18 -12.50
N GLU A 17 9.38 -2.08 -13.23
CA GLU A 17 8.87 -0.85 -12.64
C GLU A 17 7.46 -1.13 -12.12
N ARG A 18 7.17 -0.81 -10.86
CA ARG A 18 5.87 -1.10 -10.25
C ARG A 18 5.13 0.20 -9.96
N LEU A 19 4.09 0.46 -10.73
CA LEU A 19 3.15 1.56 -10.54
C LEU A 19 1.81 1.00 -10.03
N LEU A 20 1.13 1.74 -9.17
CA LEU A 20 -0.25 1.47 -8.76
C LEU A 20 -1.03 2.77 -8.91
N VAL A 21 -2.15 2.73 -9.63
CA VAL A 21 -3.12 3.83 -9.67
C VAL A 21 -4.16 3.54 -8.61
N LEU A 22 -4.40 4.50 -7.74
CA LEU A 22 -5.38 4.41 -6.67
C LEU A 22 -6.67 5.09 -7.12
N ASP A 23 -7.82 4.49 -6.79
CA ASP A 23 -9.09 5.22 -6.79
C ASP A 23 -9.17 6.15 -5.57
N ASP A 24 -10.24 6.94 -5.49
CA ASP A 24 -10.39 7.95 -4.46
C ASP A 24 -10.44 7.35 -3.04
N MET A 25 -11.08 6.19 -2.88
CA MET A 25 -11.19 5.52 -1.58
C MET A 25 -9.84 4.94 -1.15
N ALA A 26 -9.16 4.22 -2.03
CA ALA A 26 -7.85 3.68 -1.76
C ALA A 26 -6.81 4.78 -1.51
N LEU A 27 -6.92 5.90 -2.23
CA LEU A 27 -6.09 7.08 -1.99
C LEU A 27 -6.34 7.69 -0.61
N ALA A 28 -7.61 7.82 -0.20
CA ALA A 28 -7.96 8.33 1.14
C ALA A 28 -7.37 7.42 2.23
N VAL A 29 -7.52 6.10 2.11
CA VAL A 29 -6.94 5.13 3.05
C VAL A 29 -5.42 5.23 3.09
N VAL A 30 -4.75 5.25 1.94
CA VAL A 30 -3.29 5.36 1.87
C VAL A 30 -2.81 6.67 2.52
N ARG A 31 -3.48 7.80 2.26
CA ARG A 31 -3.14 9.08 2.90
C ARG A 31 -3.36 9.06 4.42
N ALA A 32 -4.39 8.36 4.88
CA ALA A 32 -4.75 8.33 6.29
C ALA A 32 -3.88 7.37 7.12
N CYS A 33 -3.44 6.25 6.52
CA CYS A 33 -2.88 5.09 7.22
C CYS A 33 -1.44 4.74 6.79
N VAL A 34 -0.91 5.30 5.70
CA VAL A 34 0.42 4.98 5.18
C VAL A 34 1.26 6.24 5.06
N GLY A 35 2.46 6.22 5.65
CA GLY A 35 3.43 7.30 5.56
C GLY A 35 4.20 7.49 6.85
N PRO A 36 5.33 8.21 6.82
CA PRO A 36 6.16 8.44 8.01
C PRO A 36 5.47 9.28 9.08
N GLU A 37 4.51 10.13 8.69
CA GLU A 37 3.77 11.03 9.58
C GLU A 37 2.57 10.36 10.26
N VAL A 38 2.24 9.12 9.86
CA VAL A 38 1.09 8.39 10.38
C VAL A 38 1.45 7.74 11.72
N ALA A 39 0.73 8.12 12.78
CA ALA A 39 0.95 7.59 14.12
C ALA A 39 0.68 6.08 14.21
N ASP A 40 -0.51 5.64 13.79
CA ASP A 40 -0.90 4.24 13.63
C ASP A 40 -2.12 4.11 12.70
N VAL A 41 -2.43 2.87 12.28
CA VAL A 41 -3.57 2.56 11.40
C VAL A 41 -4.91 2.86 12.09
N GLY A 42 -5.01 2.68 13.40
CA GLY A 42 -6.23 2.90 14.17
C GLY A 42 -6.70 4.36 14.14
N ALA A 43 -5.76 5.31 14.28
CA ALA A 43 -6.01 6.74 14.16
C ALA A 43 -6.45 7.13 12.74
N GLY A 44 -5.91 6.45 11.72
CA GLY A 44 -6.38 6.60 10.34
C GLY A 44 -7.82 6.14 10.17
N ILE A 45 -8.17 4.97 10.72
CA ILE A 45 -9.55 4.44 10.74
C ILE A 45 -10.48 5.40 11.49
N ASP A 46 -10.07 5.95 12.63
CA ASP A 46 -10.87 6.93 13.39
C ASP A 46 -11.17 8.18 12.55
N ARG A 47 -10.17 8.69 11.84
CA ARG A 47 -10.33 9.85 10.93
C ARG A 47 -11.34 9.55 9.82
N LEU A 48 -11.19 8.40 9.15
CA LEU A 48 -12.07 8.00 8.05
C LEU A 48 -13.50 7.72 8.53
N THR A 49 -13.67 7.17 9.73
CA THR A 49 -14.98 6.98 10.38
C THR A 49 -15.74 8.30 10.50
N VAL A 50 -15.05 9.37 10.93
CA VAL A 50 -15.63 10.72 11.06
C VAL A 50 -15.87 11.36 9.69
N GLU A 51 -14.93 11.22 8.76
CA GLU A 51 -15.00 11.83 7.43
C GLU A 51 -16.16 11.28 6.59
N TYR A 52 -16.40 9.97 6.67
CA TYR A 52 -17.42 9.29 5.88
C TYR A 52 -18.72 9.00 6.65
N ASP A 53 -18.82 9.41 7.93
CA ASP A 53 -19.97 9.12 8.81
C ASP A 53 -20.40 7.65 8.77
N ALA A 54 -19.41 6.76 8.89
CA ALA A 54 -19.56 5.31 8.73
C ALA A 54 -19.24 4.57 10.03
N ALA A 55 -19.73 3.33 10.17
CA ALA A 55 -19.42 2.53 11.34
C ALA A 55 -17.93 2.16 11.37
N ARG A 56 -17.25 2.40 12.50
CA ARG A 56 -15.82 2.11 12.66
C ARG A 56 -15.45 0.67 12.30
N ALA A 57 -16.32 -0.29 12.58
CA ALA A 57 -16.09 -1.70 12.25
C ALA A 57 -16.06 -1.96 10.74
N GLU A 58 -16.93 -1.29 9.98
CA GLU A 58 -16.98 -1.38 8.52
C GLU A 58 -15.75 -0.72 7.92
N VAL A 59 -15.43 0.52 8.34
CA VAL A 59 -14.23 1.24 7.88
C VAL A 59 -12.95 0.46 8.21
N ALA A 60 -12.87 -0.13 9.41
CA ALA A 60 -11.72 -0.92 9.81
C ALA A 60 -11.54 -2.16 8.92
N ALA A 61 -12.63 -2.85 8.58
CA ALA A 61 -12.56 -4.02 7.72
C ALA A 61 -11.98 -3.65 6.34
N ASP A 62 -12.53 -2.61 5.71
CA ASP A 62 -12.12 -2.15 4.38
C ASP A 62 -10.66 -1.64 4.37
N VAL A 63 -10.27 -0.86 5.38
CA VAL A 63 -8.89 -0.36 5.52
C VAL A 63 -7.90 -1.51 5.67
N LEU A 64 -8.20 -2.47 6.56
CA LEU A 64 -7.30 -3.58 6.82
C LEU A 64 -7.21 -4.54 5.63
N GLU A 65 -8.31 -4.74 4.91
CA GLU A 65 -8.33 -5.48 3.66
C GLU A 65 -7.38 -4.84 2.64
N LEU A 66 -7.55 -3.54 2.35
CA LEU A 66 -6.71 -2.82 1.40
C LEU A 66 -5.22 -2.85 1.78
N LEU A 67 -4.88 -2.54 3.04
CA LEU A 67 -3.48 -2.52 3.49
C LEU A 67 -2.84 -3.91 3.42
N THR A 68 -3.59 -4.95 3.77
CA THR A 68 -3.15 -6.34 3.63
C THR A 68 -2.88 -6.67 2.17
N ASP A 69 -3.76 -6.25 1.27
CA ASP A 69 -3.63 -6.44 -0.15
C ASP A 69 -2.39 -5.76 -0.73
N LEU A 70 -2.14 -4.51 -0.35
CA LEU A 70 -0.95 -3.77 -0.76
C LEU A 70 0.34 -4.40 -0.22
N ARG A 71 0.33 -4.89 1.02
CA ARG A 71 1.45 -5.63 1.60
C ARG A 71 1.71 -6.95 0.87
N ASN A 72 0.68 -7.72 0.59
CA ASN A 72 0.79 -9.00 -0.11
C ASN A 72 1.31 -8.81 -1.53
N LYS A 73 0.90 -7.72 -2.19
CA LYS A 73 1.44 -7.33 -3.48
C LYS A 73 2.88 -6.81 -3.34
N GLY A 74 3.35 -6.42 -2.17
CA GLY A 74 4.71 -5.90 -1.94
C GLY A 74 4.85 -4.40 -2.25
N TYR A 75 3.74 -3.65 -2.20
CA TYR A 75 3.74 -2.18 -2.24
C TYR A 75 3.99 -1.57 -0.84
N LEU A 76 3.69 -2.32 0.23
CA LEU A 76 3.96 -1.96 1.62
C LEU A 76 4.86 -3.02 2.27
N VAL A 77 5.75 -2.59 3.17
CA VAL A 77 6.80 -3.45 3.76
C VAL A 77 6.86 -3.41 5.30
N ARG A 78 5.79 -2.98 5.97
CA ARG A 78 5.75 -2.89 7.43
C ARG A 78 4.37 -3.22 7.98
#